data_AF-A0A8X6L9H6-F1
#
_entry.id   AF-A0A8X6L9H6-F1
#
_cell.length_a   1.000
_cell.length_b   1.000
_cell.length_c   1.000
_cell.angle_alpha   90.00
_cell.angle_beta   90.00
_cell.angle_gamma   90.00
#
_symmetry.space_group_name_H-M   'P 1'
#
loop_
_entity.id
_entity.type
_entity.pdbx_description
1 polymer ?
#
loop_
_entity_poly.entity_id
_entity_poly.type
_entity_poly.pdbx_seq_one_letter_code
_entity_poly.pdbx_strand_id
1 'polypeptide(L)'
;MILCPESQSLLFLGSPVVKGLSGLVGKGLYISDIPIHDATRDIMLVEEQTKAQDGLKKRMDKLKNSIQEASQAVEEERQKNVDLLHLIFPAEVARKLWRGK
;
A
#
# COMPACT_ATOMS: atom_id res chain seq x y z
N MET A 1 17.28 -32.84 13.83
CA MET A 1 18.57 -33.40 14.29
C MET A 1 18.87 -34.62 13.47
N ILE A 2 20.11 -34.77 13.01
CA ILE A 2 20.53 -35.84 12.10
C ILE A 2 21.69 -36.58 12.78
N LEU A 3 21.56 -37.89 12.94
CA LEU A 3 22.65 -38.71 13.45
C LEU A 3 23.68 -38.94 12.34
N CYS A 4 24.94 -38.63 12.60
CA CYS A 4 26.07 -38.86 11.70
C CYS A 4 26.89 -40.04 12.24
N PRO A 5 26.68 -41.28 11.73
CA PRO A 5 27.29 -42.48 12.28
C PRO A 5 28.81 -42.52 12.11
N GLU A 6 29.36 -41.96 11.03
CA GLU A 6 30.79 -41.95 10.72
C GLU A 6 31.61 -41.16 11.76
N SER A 7 31.01 -40.11 12.33
CA SER A 7 31.63 -39.25 13.35
C SER A 7 31.05 -39.46 14.76
N GLN A 8 30.15 -40.43 14.93
CA GLN A 8 29.41 -40.69 16.18
C GLN A 8 28.81 -39.41 16.81
N SER A 9 28.27 -38.51 15.97
CA SER A 9 27.81 -37.19 16.41
C SER A 9 26.38 -36.89 15.98
N LEU A 10 25.74 -35.94 16.64
CA LEU A 10 24.40 -35.46 16.31
C LEU A 10 24.47 -34.05 15.72
N LEU A 11 24.09 -33.90 14.44
CA LEU A 11 24.06 -32.62 13.75
C LEU A 11 22.70 -31.94 13.95
N PHE A 12 22.72 -30.68 14.37
CA PHE A 12 21.55 -29.81 14.38
C PHE A 12 21.63 -28.80 13.23
N LEU A 13 20.68 -28.89 12.32
CA LEU A 13 20.45 -27.91 11.27
C LEU A 13 19.16 -27.17 11.59
N GLY A 14 19.21 -25.85 11.59
CA GLY A 14 18.05 -25.03 11.85
C GLY A 14 18.32 -23.56 11.55
N SER A 15 17.24 -22.81 11.41
CA SER A 15 17.25 -21.38 11.12
C SER A 15 16.82 -20.60 12.37
N PRO A 16 17.29 -19.36 12.57
CA PRO A 16 16.85 -18.53 13.69
C PRO A 16 15.34 -18.30 13.69
N VAL A 17 14.68 -18.52 14.82
CA VAL A 17 13.26 -18.21 15.00
C VAL A 17 13.11 -16.79 15.55
N VAL A 18 12.73 -15.87 14.67
CA VAL A 18 12.57 -14.43 14.95
C VAL A 18 11.39 -13.86 14.15
N LYS A 19 10.81 -12.76 14.64
CA LYS A 19 9.67 -12.08 13.99
C LYS A 19 10.16 -10.83 13.26
N GLY A 20 10.16 -10.87 11.93
CA GLY A 20 10.59 -9.79 11.05
C GLY A 20 12.05 -9.34 11.26
N LEU A 21 12.43 -8.28 10.54
CA LEU A 21 13.80 -7.76 10.58
C LEU A 21 14.15 -7.11 11.94
N SER A 22 13.18 -6.47 12.60
CA SER A 22 13.38 -5.90 13.94
C SER A 22 13.76 -6.96 14.98
N GLY A 23 13.21 -8.17 14.84
CA GLY A 23 13.51 -9.30 15.73
C GLY A 23 14.94 -9.84 15.56
N LEU A 24 15.51 -9.73 14.36
CA LEU A 24 16.92 -10.06 14.12
C LEU A 24 17.84 -9.05 14.81
N VAL A 25 17.64 -7.76 14.55
CA VAL A 25 18.46 -6.68 15.11
C VAL A 25 18.40 -6.67 16.64
N GLY A 26 17.22 -6.90 17.23
CA GLY A 26 17.06 -7.00 18.68
C GLY A 26 17.80 -8.17 19.32
N LYS A 27 18.20 -9.18 18.53
CA LYS A 27 19.03 -10.32 18.98
C LYS A 27 20.49 -10.23 18.49
N GLY A 28 20.89 -9.11 17.89
CA GLY A 28 22.25 -8.93 17.34
C GLY A 28 22.53 -9.76 16.09
N LEU A 29 21.48 -10.23 15.41
CA LEU A 29 21.58 -10.93 14.13
C LEU A 29 21.29 -9.97 12.98
N TYR A 30 21.82 -10.32 11.81
CA TYR A 30 21.63 -9.60 10.57
C TYR A 30 21.03 -10.49 9.50
N ILE A 31 20.42 -9.89 8.47
CA ILE A 31 19.88 -10.64 7.34
C ILE A 31 20.96 -11.41 6.56
N SER A 32 22.21 -10.95 6.64
CA SER A 32 23.38 -11.65 6.09
C SER A 32 23.68 -12.98 6.78
N ASP A 33 23.21 -13.17 8.02
CA ASP A 33 23.43 -14.38 8.80
C ASP A 33 22.46 -15.50 8.38
N ILE A 34 21.41 -15.16 7.63
CA ILE A 34 20.49 -16.13 7.04
C ILE A 34 20.94 -16.44 5.60
N PRO A 35 21.33 -17.70 5.30
CA PRO A 35 21.80 -18.08 3.97
C PRO A 35 20.75 -17.83 2.87
N ILE A 36 21.21 -17.60 1.64
CA ILE A 36 20.32 -17.30 0.49
C ILE A 36 19.38 -18.45 0.09
N HIS A 37 19.73 -19.69 0.45
CA HIS A 37 18.90 -20.87 0.16
C HIS A 37 17.86 -21.13 1.25
N ASP A 38 17.94 -20.39 2.36
CA ASP A 38 16.99 -20.50 3.46
C ASP A 38 15.75 -19.65 3.15
N ALA A 39 14.62 -20.32 2.94
CA ALA A 39 13.35 -19.67 2.61
C ALA A 39 12.86 -18.69 3.70
N THR A 40 13.33 -18.81 4.95
CA THR A 40 12.98 -17.86 6.02
C THR A 40 13.46 -16.45 5.71
N ARG A 41 14.56 -16.30 4.96
CA ARG A 41 15.08 -15.01 4.49
C ARG A 41 14.05 -14.27 3.63
N ASP A 42 13.50 -14.96 2.64
CA ASP A 42 12.55 -14.38 1.69
C ASP A 42 11.24 -14.02 2.39
N ILE A 43 10.77 -14.88 3.31
CA ILE A 43 9.58 -14.62 4.12
C ILE A 43 9.75 -13.35 4.94
N MET A 44 10.88 -13.15 5.61
CA MET A 44 11.13 -11.94 6.41
C MET A 44 11.17 -10.67 5.56
N LEU A 45 11.76 -10.74 4.36
CA LEU A 45 11.82 -9.61 3.44
C LEU A 45 10.43 -9.24 2.90
N VAL A 46 9.62 -10.23 2.52
CA VAL A 46 8.23 -10.01 2.08
C VAL A 46 7.38 -9.42 3.20
N GLU A 47 7.54 -9.90 4.44
CA GLU A 47 6.83 -9.35 5.60
C GLU A 47 7.16 -7.86 5.80
N GLU A 48 8.44 -7.49 5.74
CA GLU A 48 8.86 -6.10 5.89
C GLU A 48 8.34 -5.21 4.74
N GLN A 49 8.45 -5.71 3.50
CA GLN A 49 7.93 -4.99 2.34
C GLN A 49 6.42 -4.78 2.45
N THR A 50 5.67 -5.79 2.91
CA THR A 50 4.23 -5.71 3.11
C THR A 50 3.87 -4.64 4.15
N LYS A 51 4.57 -4.63 5.29
CA LYS A 51 4.39 -3.60 6.33
C LYS A 51 4.61 -2.19 5.79
N ALA A 52 5.66 -2.00 4.98
CA ALA A 52 5.95 -0.71 4.36
C ALA A 52 4.87 -0.29 3.34
N GLN A 53 4.35 -1.26 2.56
CA GLN A 53 3.33 -1.00 1.54
C GLN A 53 1.93 -0.76 2.12
N ASP A 54 1.57 -1.40 3.23
CA ASP A 54 0.25 -1.26 3.86
C ASP A 54 -0.09 0.20 4.21
N GLY A 55 0.89 0.92 4.77
CA GLY A 55 0.72 2.33 5.12
C GLY A 55 0.49 3.22 3.90
N LEU A 56 1.22 2.96 2.81
CA LEU A 56 1.08 3.69 1.56
C LEU A 56 -0.28 3.40 0.90
N LYS A 57 -0.69 2.13 0.84
CA LYS A 57 -1.96 1.70 0.26
C LYS A 57 -3.15 2.39 0.93
N LYS A 58 -3.18 2.42 2.26
CA LYS A 58 -4.24 3.13 3.02
C LYS A 58 -4.32 4.63 2.69
N ARG A 59 -3.17 5.30 2.52
CA ARG A 59 -3.13 6.72 2.15
C ARG A 59 -3.63 6.96 0.73
N MET A 60 -3.26 6.07 -0.20
CA MET A 60 -3.76 6.13 -1.58
C MET A 60 -5.27 5.92 -1.65
N ASP A 61 -5.81 4.94 -0.92
CA ASP A 61 -7.25 4.68 -0.87
C ASP A 61 -8.02 5.89 -0.32
N LYS A 62 -7.53 6.49 0.77
CA LYS A 62 -8.14 7.72 1.32
C LYS A 62 -8.11 8.87 0.33
N LEU A 63 -6.98 9.09 -0.33
CA LEU A 63 -6.83 10.16 -1.32
C LEU A 63 -7.77 9.96 -2.51
N LYS A 64 -7.88 8.72 -3.01
CA LYS A 64 -8.78 8.37 -4.09
C LYS A 64 -10.24 8.69 -3.74
N ASN A 65 -10.67 8.33 -2.53
CA ASN A 65 -12.02 8.63 -2.06
C ASN A 65 -12.26 10.15 -1.98
N SER A 66 -11.32 10.91 -1.41
CA SER A 66 -11.44 12.37 -1.34
C SER A 66 -11.49 13.03 -2.72
N ILE A 67 -10.73 12.53 -3.70
CA ILE A 67 -10.80 13.01 -5.09
C ILE A 67 -12.17 12.71 -5.70
N GLN A 68 -12.71 11.51 -5.47
CA GLN A 68 -14.01 11.11 -5.98
C GLN A 68 -15.13 11.98 -5.39
N GLU A 69 -15.12 12.22 -4.09
CA GLU A 69 -16.08 13.11 -3.40
C GLU A 69 -15.99 14.55 -3.91
N ALA A 70 -14.77 15.09 -4.05
CA ALA A 70 -14.57 16.44 -4.57
C ALA A 70 -15.05 16.56 -6.03
N SER A 71 -14.79 15.55 -6.86
CA SER A 71 -15.27 15.52 -8.24
C SER A 71 -16.80 15.50 -8.32
N GLN A 72 -17.46 14.78 -7.42
CA GLN A 72 -18.92 14.73 -7.36
C GLN A 72 -19.50 16.08 -6.91
N ALA A 73 -18.93 16.69 -5.87
CA ALA A 73 -19.37 18.01 -5.39
C ALA A 73 -19.20 19.10 -6.47
N VAL A 74 -18.11 19.05 -7.24
CA VAL A 74 -17.88 19.96 -8.37
C VAL A 74 -18.95 19.77 -9.45
N GLU A 75 -19.34 18.54 -9.77
CA GLU A 75 -20.39 18.29 -10.77
C GLU A 75 -21.78 18.73 -10.28
N GLU A 76 -22.08 18.59 -9.00
CA GLU A 76 -23.32 19.10 -8.40
C GLU A 76 -23.40 20.63 -8.45
N GLU A 77 -22.33 21.33 -8.07
CA GLU A 77 -22.26 22.80 -8.18
C GLU A 77 -22.29 23.28 -9.63
N ARG A 78 -21.68 22.51 -10.55
CA ARG A 78 -21.76 22.75 -11.99
C ARG A 78 -23.20 22.72 -12.47
N GLN A 79 -23.97 21.71 -12.07
CA GLN A 79 -25.38 21.59 -12.45
C GLN A 79 -26.23 22.72 -11.87
N LYS A 80 -26.05 23.08 -10.59
CA LYS A 80 -26.76 24.21 -9.96
C LYS A 80 -26.51 25.53 -10.71
N ASN A 81 -25.26 25.77 -11.12
CA ASN A 81 -24.92 26.96 -11.91
C ASN A 81 -25.62 26.99 -13.28
N VAL A 82 -25.72 25.83 -13.96
CA VAL A 82 -26.46 25.72 -15.22
C VAL A 82 -27.95 26.00 -15.01
N ASP A 83 -28.56 25.42 -13.98
CA ASP A 83 -29.96 25.62 -13.66
C ASP A 83 -30.26 27.09 -13.33
N LEU A 84 -29.36 27.74 -12.59
CA LEU A 84 -29.46 29.17 -12.27
C LEU A 84 -29.38 30.05 -13.53
N LEU A 85 -28.48 29.75 -14.46
CA LEU A 85 -28.42 30.46 -15.74
C LEU A 85 -29.72 30.34 -16.54
N HIS A 86 -30.36 29.17 -16.50
CA HIS A 86 -31.64 28.92 -17.18
C HIS A 86 -32.84 29.62 -16.51
N LEU A 87 -32.76 29.94 -15.22
CA LEU A 87 -33.76 30.74 -14.52
C LEU A 87 -33.68 32.22 -14.90
N ILE A 88 -32.48 32.72 -15.18
CA ILE A 88 -32.23 34.15 -15.43
C ILE A 88 -32.33 34.48 -16.93
N PHE A 89 -31.84 33.58 -17.80
CA PHE A 89 -31.70 33.85 -19.22
C PHE A 89 -32.46 32.81 -20.07
N PRO A 90 -32.94 33.20 -21.27
CA PRO A 90 -33.45 32.24 -22.25
C PRO A 90 -32.43 31.15 -22.58
N ALA A 91 -32.90 29.95 -22.89
CA ALA A 91 -32.06 28.74 -23.01
C ALA A 91 -30.90 28.84 -24.01
N GLU A 92 -30.98 29.70 -25.02
CA GLU A 92 -29.87 29.95 -25.95
C GLU A 92 -28.75 30.82 -25.33
N VAL A 93 -29.12 31.84 -24.55
CA VAL A 93 -28.18 32.75 -23.89
C VAL A 93 -27.47 32.03 -22.74
N ALA A 94 -28.22 31.28 -21.92
CA ALA A 94 -27.66 30.46 -20.84
C ALA A 94 -26.60 29.46 -21.35
N ARG A 95 -26.87 28.78 -22.48
CA ARG A 95 -25.92 27.83 -23.10
C ARG A 95 -24.66 28.51 -23.66
N LYS A 96 -24.76 29.75 -24.15
CA LYS A 96 -23.59 30.52 -24.62
C LYS A 96 -22.70 30.93 -23.45
N LEU A 97 -23.30 31.51 -22.41
CA LEU A 97 -22.60 31.92 -21.18
C LEU A 97 -21.91 30.73 -20.50
N TRP A 98 -22.59 29.58 -20.39
CA TRP A 98 -22.01 28.36 -19.83
C TRP A 98 -20.78 27.86 -20.58
N ARG A 99 -20.77 28.00 -21.91
CA ARG A 99 -19.65 27.61 -22.77
C ARG A 99 -18.55 28.67 -22.85
N GLY A 100 -18.68 29.78 -22.13
CA GLY A 100 -17.74 30.91 -22.15
C GLY A 100 -17.69 31.63 -23.50
N LYS A 101 -18.80 31.65 -24.23
CA LYS A 101 -18.95 32.31 -25.55
C LYS A 101 -19.87 33.51 -25.50
#